data_AF-A0A9E3CWH1-F1
#
_entry.id   AF-A0A9E3CWH1-F1
#
_cell.length_a   1.000
_cell.length_b   1.000
_cell.length_c   1.000
_cell.angle_alpha   90.00
_cell.angle_beta   90.00
_cell.angle_gamma   90.00
#
_symmetry.space_group_name_H-M   'P 1'
#
loop_
_entity.id
_entity.type
_entity.pdbx_description
1 polymer ?
#
loop_
_entity_poly.entity_id
_entity_poly.type
_entity_poly.pdbx_seq_one_letter_code
_entity_poly.pdbx_strand_id
1 'polypeptide(L)'
;MPRATLIDHERRIDANGGIMEIKVWRVPNSVRPATHEYKYSLFYGRPGLRLVGFDNEQGKGDHMHIAGIERPYVFVSLEQLLDDFFDEVLKAGGVPCAR
;
A
#
# COMPACT_ATOMS: atom_id res chain seq x y z
N MET A 1 3.68 21.34 -14.45
CA MET A 1 3.41 20.36 -13.37
C MET A 1 3.66 18.98 -13.94
N PRO A 2 4.81 18.35 -13.69
CA PRO A 2 4.97 16.97 -14.13
C PRO A 2 3.95 16.12 -13.37
N ARG A 3 3.16 15.32 -14.10
CA ARG A 3 1.99 14.60 -13.55
C ARG A 3 2.42 13.24 -13.00
N ALA A 4 1.76 12.81 -11.92
CA ALA A 4 1.84 11.43 -11.48
C ALA A 4 1.21 10.52 -12.55
N THR A 5 1.88 9.41 -12.87
CA THR A 5 1.38 8.39 -13.81
C THR A 5 0.96 7.18 -13.01
N LEU A 6 -0.31 6.79 -13.10
CA LEU A 6 -0.78 5.54 -12.50
C LEU A 6 -0.13 4.37 -13.25
N ILE A 7 0.65 3.55 -12.54
CA ILE A 7 1.34 2.39 -13.11
C ILE A 7 0.67 1.08 -12.72
N ASP A 8 -0.01 1.05 -11.57
CA ASP A 8 -0.79 -0.11 -11.15
C ASP A 8 -2.04 0.33 -10.37
N HIS A 9 -3.14 -0.35 -10.64
CA HIS A 9 -4.39 -0.19 -9.92
C HIS A 9 -5.19 -1.49 -9.93
N GLU A 10 -5.28 -2.08 -8.74
CA GLU A 10 -6.10 -3.25 -8.49
C GLU A 10 -7.08 -2.96 -7.35
N ARG A 11 -8.34 -3.37 -7.52
CA ARG A 11 -9.33 -3.36 -6.44
C ARG A 11 -10.14 -4.63 -6.49
N ARG A 12 -10.24 -5.33 -5.35
CA ARG A 12 -10.94 -6.61 -5.23
C ARG A 12 -11.71 -6.69 -3.91
N ILE A 13 -12.71 -7.58 -3.92
CA ILE A 13 -13.44 -7.99 -2.73
C ILE A 13 -13.28 -9.50 -2.62
N ASP A 14 -12.78 -10.00 -1.51
CA ASP A 14 -12.62 -11.44 -1.27
C ASP A 14 -13.94 -12.10 -0.84
N ALA A 15 -13.94 -13.43 -0.76
CA ALA A 15 -15.12 -14.22 -0.39
C ALA A 15 -15.63 -13.93 1.03
N ASN A 16 -14.80 -13.35 1.90
CA ASN A 16 -15.13 -12.97 3.27
C ASN A 16 -15.58 -11.50 3.37
N GLY A 17 -15.74 -10.79 2.25
CA GLY A 17 -16.08 -9.38 2.20
C GLY A 17 -14.92 -8.44 2.55
N GLY A 18 -13.69 -8.94 2.56
CA GLY A 18 -12.47 -8.13 2.68
C GLY A 18 -12.25 -7.32 1.40
N ILE A 19 -11.99 -6.03 1.55
CA ILE A 19 -11.75 -5.08 0.46
C ILE A 19 -10.25 -4.88 0.37
N MET A 20 -9.65 -5.23 -0.77
CA MET A 20 -8.26 -4.95 -1.10
C MET A 20 -8.20 -3.91 -2.20
N GLU A 21 -7.35 -2.90 -2.07
CA GLU A 21 -7.09 -1.90 -3.10
C GLU A 21 -5.60 -1.56 -3.12
N ILE A 22 -4.97 -1.70 -4.28
CA ILE A 22 -3.57 -1.39 -4.53
C ILE A 22 -3.55 -0.30 -5.59
N LYS A 23 -2.91 0.83 -5.27
CA LYS A 23 -2.64 1.89 -6.25
C LYS A 23 -1.18 2.28 -6.16
N VAL A 24 -0.51 2.29 -7.29
CA VAL A 24 0.87 2.72 -7.41
C VAL A 24 0.98 3.73 -8.54
N TRP A 25 1.62 4.86 -8.24
CA TRP A 25 1.91 5.92 -9.19
C TRP A 25 3.42 6.12 -9.29
N ARG A 26 3.91 6.34 -10.51
CA ARG A 26 5.23 6.94 -10.72
C ARG A 26 5.10 8.46 -10.65
N VAL A 27 5.89 9.08 -9.78
CA VAL A 27 5.94 10.52 -9.58
C VAL A 27 7.25 11.09 -10.11
N PRO A 28 7.23 12.30 -10.68
CA PRO A 28 8.43 12.93 -11.26
C PRO A 28 9.44 13.43 -10.23
N ASN A 29 9.01 13.57 -8.97
CA ASN A 29 9.85 13.92 -7.84
C ASN A 29 9.44 13.03 -6.68
N SER A 30 10.41 12.59 -5.86
CA SER A 30 10.13 11.73 -4.73
C SER A 30 9.20 12.39 -3.70
N VAL A 31 8.39 11.58 -3.02
CA VAL A 31 7.50 12.04 -1.94
C VAL A 31 8.33 12.22 -0.67
N ARG A 32 9.05 13.35 -0.55
CA ARG A 32 9.98 13.59 0.56
C ARG A 32 9.31 13.34 1.93
N PRO A 33 9.99 12.64 2.86
CA PRO A 33 11.40 12.22 2.86
C PRO A 33 11.75 10.99 2.03
N ALA A 34 10.80 10.31 1.37
CA ALA A 34 11.10 9.17 0.52
C ALA A 34 12.11 9.52 -0.58
N THR A 35 12.96 8.57 -0.94
CA THR A 35 14.07 8.73 -1.90
C THR A 35 13.79 8.10 -3.26
N HIS A 36 12.58 7.56 -3.46
CA HIS A 36 12.15 6.90 -4.70
C HIS A 36 11.03 7.66 -5.42
N GLU A 37 10.85 7.34 -6.70
CA GLU A 37 9.89 7.97 -7.62
C GLU A 37 8.50 7.32 -7.57
N TYR A 38 8.12 6.73 -6.44
CA TYR A 38 6.82 6.06 -6.28
C TYR A 38 5.98 6.72 -5.22
N LYS A 39 4.72 6.98 -5.56
CA LYS A 39 3.65 7.19 -4.59
C LYS A 39 2.80 5.93 -4.57
N TYR A 40 2.35 5.50 -3.41
CA TYR A 40 1.52 4.30 -3.32
C TYR A 40 0.46 4.42 -2.23
N SER A 41 -0.62 3.65 -2.40
CA SER A 41 -1.68 3.47 -1.43
C SER A 41 -2.20 2.05 -1.58
N LEU A 42 -1.78 1.18 -0.66
CA LEU A 42 -2.19 -0.21 -0.55
C LEU A 42 -3.08 -0.30 0.68
N PHE A 43 -4.23 -0.93 0.55
CA PHE A 43 -5.27 -1.00 1.56
C PHE A 43 -5.86 -2.39 1.60
N TYR A 44 -6.02 -2.92 2.80
CA TYR A 44 -6.88 -4.06 3.07
C TYR A 44 -7.71 -3.82 4.32
N GLY A 45 -8.99 -4.16 4.24
CA GLY A 45 -9.92 -3.92 5.32
C GLY A 45 -11.34 -4.39 5.04
N ARG A 46 -12.27 -3.90 5.85
CA ARG A 46 -13.72 -4.13 5.72
C ARG A 46 -14.41 -2.77 5.66
N PRO A 47 -15.72 -2.70 5.33
CA PRO A 47 -16.46 -1.45 5.41
C PRO A 47 -16.24 -0.75 6.77
N GLY A 48 -15.66 0.45 6.74
CA GLY A 48 -15.36 1.25 7.93
C GLY A 48 -14.15 0.82 8.76
N LEU A 49 -13.40 -0.22 8.37
CA LEU A 49 -12.27 -0.76 9.13
C LEU A 49 -11.05 -0.98 8.25
N ARG A 50 -9.94 -0.27 8.53
CA ARG A 50 -8.63 -0.54 7.94
C ARG A 50 -7.90 -1.58 8.79
N LEU A 51 -7.53 -2.71 8.19
CA LEU A 51 -6.76 -3.77 8.87
C LEU A 51 -5.27 -3.65 8.54
N VAL A 52 -4.96 -3.43 7.26
CA VAL A 52 -3.61 -3.25 6.74
C VAL A 52 -3.61 -2.06 5.79
N GLY A 53 -2.58 -1.23 5.86
CA GLY A 53 -2.37 -0.19 4.87
C GLY A 53 -0.89 0.12 4.72
N PHE A 54 -0.44 0.38 3.50
CA PHE A 54 0.89 0.89 3.21
C PHE A 54 0.70 2.12 2.33
N ASP A 55 1.21 3.26 2.78
CA ASP A 55 1.19 4.47 1.97
C ASP A 55 2.44 5.31 2.24
N ASN A 56 2.63 6.34 1.42
CA ASN A 56 3.65 7.33 1.66
C ASN A 56 3.09 8.75 1.56
N GLU A 57 3.33 9.52 2.62
CA GLU A 57 2.81 10.87 2.76
C GLU A 57 3.96 11.88 2.81
N GLN A 58 3.78 13.01 2.14
CA GLN A 58 4.76 14.09 2.19
C GLN A 58 4.92 14.56 3.63
N GLY A 59 6.16 14.59 4.11
CA GLY A 59 6.50 14.95 5.50
C GLY A 59 6.60 13.78 6.47
N LYS A 60 6.00 12.61 6.18
CA LYS A 60 6.15 11.38 6.97
C LYS A 60 7.08 10.37 6.32
N GLY A 61 6.95 10.23 5.00
CA GLY A 61 7.62 9.19 4.22
C GLY A 61 6.80 7.92 4.19
N ASP A 62 7.50 6.82 3.90
CA ASP A 62 6.93 5.50 3.77
C ASP A 62 6.52 4.95 5.15
N HIS A 63 5.27 4.49 5.26
CA HIS A 63 4.76 3.93 6.51
C HIS A 63 3.66 2.89 6.27
N MET A 64 3.42 2.10 7.30
CA MET A 64 2.37 1.08 7.31
C MET A 64 1.42 1.28 8.50
N HIS A 65 0.18 0.86 8.30
CA HIS A 65 -0.92 0.88 9.26
C HIS A 65 -1.37 -0.55 9.51
N ILE A 66 -1.04 -1.12 10.66
CA ILE A 66 -1.42 -2.49 11.01
C ILE A 66 -2.31 -2.44 12.24
N ALA A 67 -3.56 -2.91 12.11
CA ALA A 67 -4.55 -2.94 13.18
C ALA A 67 -4.69 -1.59 13.94
N GLY A 68 -4.65 -0.48 13.19
CA GLY A 68 -4.76 0.88 13.75
C GLY A 68 -3.45 1.47 14.31
N ILE A 69 -2.33 0.76 14.22
CA ILE A 69 -1.01 1.25 14.65
C ILE A 69 -0.21 1.67 13.43
N GLU A 70 0.20 2.94 13.40
CA GLU A 70 1.08 3.51 12.37
C GLU A 70 2.56 3.25 12.73
N ARG A 71 3.36 2.79 11.76
CA ARG A 71 4.80 2.55 11.92
C ARG A 71 5.58 2.93 10.65
N PRO A 72 6.82 3.42 10.76
CA PRO A 72 7.68 3.63 9.60
C PRO A 72 7.88 2.35 8.80
N TYR A 73 7.93 2.48 7.48
CA TYR A 73 8.21 1.39 6.55
C TYR A 73 9.48 1.72 5.76
N VAL A 74 10.33 0.73 5.51
CA VAL A 74 11.58 0.92 4.75
C VAL A 74 11.34 0.41 3.33
N PHE A 75 11.17 1.34 2.39
CA PHE A 75 11.00 0.97 0.99
C PHE A 75 12.29 0.38 0.41
N VAL A 76 12.19 -0.82 -0.17
CA VAL A 76 13.29 -1.50 -0.88
C VAL A 76 13.01 -1.55 -2.38
N SER A 77 11.85 -2.06 -2.77
CA SER A 77 11.39 -2.15 -4.16
C SER A 77 9.86 -2.26 -4.19
N LEU A 78 9.26 -2.06 -5.37
CA LEU A 78 7.81 -2.30 -5.54
C LEU A 78 7.44 -3.77 -5.31
N GLU A 79 8.30 -4.69 -5.73
CA GLU A 79 8.08 -6.12 -5.50
C GLU A 79 8.08 -6.46 -4.01
N GLN A 80 9.05 -5.95 -3.25
CA GLN A 80 9.10 -6.16 -1.80
C GLN A 80 7.91 -5.49 -1.10
N LEU A 81 7.50 -4.29 -1.54
CA LEU A 81 6.32 -3.61 -1.02
C LEU A 81 5.04 -4.45 -1.18
N LEU A 82 4.86 -5.08 -2.35
CA LEU A 82 3.72 -5.94 -2.62
C LEU A 82 3.79 -7.23 -1.79
N ASP A 83 4.97 -7.87 -1.72
CA ASP A 83 5.18 -9.09 -0.92
C ASP A 83 4.90 -8.82 0.57
N ASP A 84 5.47 -7.76 1.14
CA ASP A 84 5.23 -7.36 2.53
C ASP A 84 3.75 -7.04 2.79
N PHE A 85 3.10 -6.36 1.85
CA PHE A 85 1.68 -6.05 1.97
C PHE A 85 0.83 -7.33 1.98
N PHE A 86 1.06 -8.26 1.05
CA PHE A 86 0.31 -9.51 0.99
C PHE A 86 0.54 -10.40 2.21
N ASP A 87 1.76 -10.41 2.77
CA ASP A 87 2.05 -11.10 4.02
C ASP A 87 1.22 -10.54 5.18
N GLU A 88 1.07 -9.21 5.28
CA GLU A 88 0.22 -8.59 6.30
C GLU A 88 -1.27 -8.84 6.04
N VAL A 89 -1.71 -8.88 4.78
CA VAL A 89 -3.08 -9.27 4.42
C VAL A 89 -3.39 -10.71 4.85
N LEU A 90 -2.46 -11.65 4.63
CA LEU A 90 -2.59 -13.04 5.10
C LEU A 90 -2.70 -13.11 6.62
N LYS A 91 -1.84 -12.38 7.34
CA LYS A 91 -1.88 -12.30 8.82
C LYS A 91 -3.21 -11.71 9.32
N ALA A 92 -3.80 -10.78 8.56
CA ALA A 92 -5.11 -10.20 8.84
C ALA A 92 -6.30 -11.09 8.40
N GLY A 93 -6.05 -12.31 7.92
CA GLY A 93 -7.07 -13.28 7.51
C GLY A 93 -7.69 -13.01 6.14
N GLY A 94 -7.07 -12.15 5.33
CA GLY A 94 -7.42 -11.95 3.93
C GLY A 94 -6.86 -13.06 3.04
N VAL A 95 -7.44 -13.17 1.84
CA VAL A 95 -6.93 -14.05 0.79
C VAL A 95 -6.33 -13.18 -0.30
N PRO A 96 -5.01 -12.92 -0.28
CA PRO A 96 -4.36 -12.28 -1.41
C PRO A 96 -4.45 -13.20 -2.62
N CYS A 97 -4.52 -12.60 -3.81
CA CYS A 97 -4.47 -13.40 -5.02
C CYS A 97 -3.09 -14.02 -5.20
N ALA A 98 -3.05 -15.22 -5.79
CA ALA A 98 -1.79 -15.83 -6.19
C ALA A 98 -1.05 -14.90 -7.17
N ARG A 99 0.26 -14.83 -6.97
CA ARG A 99 1.26 -14.07 -7.76
C ARG A 99 1.12 -14.36 -9.25
#